data_AF-A0A439DNB6-F1
#
_entry.id   AF-A0A439DNB6-F1
#
_cell.length_a   1.000
_cell.length_b   1.000
_cell.length_c   1.000
_cell.angle_alpha   90.00
_cell.angle_beta   90.00
_cell.angle_gamma   90.00
#
_symmetry.space_group_name_H-M   'P 1'
#
loop_
_entity.id
_entity.type
_entity.pdbx_description
1 polymer ?
#
loop_
_entity_poly.entity_id
_entity_poly.type
_entity_poly.pdbx_seq_one_letter_code
_entity_poly.pdbx_strand_id
1 'polypeptide(L)'
;MHWRRIYEPNGYGDEIRGVFRSGGATWGHACLTRAGGEPWFSPAEVDVVARLCPHIGNGIRACLLLAQPASDGDTASPALVVLTDDGSVDAVTPQAAELLGPLDDERLQRTVVLHQVAQRARALAGKGRGPAAMARVQGASGNWLVVRGARLQHDDGRPGRMALVMEPASRSDIAPLLLQLQALTPREKEITGCC
;
A
#
# COMPACT_ATOMS: atom_id res chain seq x y z
N MET A 1 15.72 -17.04 -4.32
CA MET A 1 15.80 -17.45 -2.89
C MET A 1 14.48 -17.32 -2.11
N HIS A 2 13.43 -16.66 -2.63
CA HIS A 2 12.10 -16.58 -1.97
C HIS A 2 11.29 -17.89 -2.07
N TRP A 3 11.39 -18.60 -3.20
CA TRP A 3 10.70 -19.87 -3.50
C TRP A 3 10.82 -20.94 -2.40
N ARG A 4 12.06 -21.39 -2.11
CA ARG A 4 12.34 -22.43 -1.10
C ARG A 4 12.05 -22.03 0.35
N ARG A 5 11.91 -20.73 0.64
CA ARG A 5 11.73 -20.23 2.02
C ARG A 5 10.28 -19.92 2.37
N ILE A 6 9.45 -19.59 1.38
CA ILE A 6 8.08 -19.14 1.62
C ILE A 6 7.06 -19.98 0.85
N TYR A 7 7.36 -20.44 -0.36
CA TYR A 7 6.36 -21.10 -1.20
C TYR A 7 6.30 -22.61 -0.95
N GLU A 8 7.45 -23.28 -1.04
CA GLU A 8 7.54 -24.72 -0.81
C GLU A 8 7.09 -25.16 0.60
N PRO A 9 7.49 -24.48 1.71
CA PRO A 9 7.05 -24.86 3.05
C PRO A 9 5.55 -24.63 3.31
N ASN A 10 4.93 -23.71 2.55
CA ASN A 10 3.51 -23.41 2.65
C ASN A 10 2.67 -24.14 1.58
N GLY A 11 3.28 -25.10 0.86
CA GLY A 11 2.57 -25.96 -0.08
C GLY A 11 2.19 -25.28 -1.39
N TYR A 12 2.92 -24.26 -1.85
CA TYR A 12 2.70 -23.62 -3.15
C TYR A 12 3.65 -24.17 -4.23
N GLY A 13 3.13 -24.39 -5.45
CA GLY A 13 3.78 -25.08 -6.56
C GLY A 13 4.12 -24.21 -7.78
N ASP A 14 3.34 -23.15 -8.05
CA ASP A 14 3.66 -22.16 -9.09
C ASP A 14 2.97 -20.81 -8.80
N GLU A 15 3.43 -19.72 -9.42
CA GLU A 15 2.97 -18.35 -9.18
C GLU A 15 2.92 -17.50 -10.46
N ILE A 16 1.79 -16.84 -10.70
CA ILE A 16 1.69 -15.70 -11.64
C ILE A 16 1.58 -14.39 -10.85
N ARG A 17 2.32 -13.37 -11.28
CA ARG A 17 2.15 -11.99 -10.81
C ARG A 17 1.67 -11.09 -11.95
N GLY A 18 0.48 -10.50 -11.77
CA GLY A 18 -0.07 -9.49 -12.67
C GLY A 18 0.14 -8.08 -12.13
N VAL A 19 0.46 -7.12 -12.99
CA VAL A 19 0.61 -5.70 -12.61
C VAL A 19 -0.42 -4.87 -13.37
N PHE A 20 -1.24 -4.14 -12.65
CA PHE A 20 -2.38 -3.40 -13.19
C PHE A 20 -1.97 -1.97 -13.51
N ARG A 21 -1.52 -1.73 -14.75
CA ARG A 21 -1.01 -0.43 -15.21
C ARG A 21 -2.07 0.32 -16.03
N SER A 22 -2.17 1.63 -15.82
CA SER A 22 -3.01 2.52 -16.63
C SER A 22 -2.53 3.97 -16.50
N GLY A 23 -2.57 4.76 -17.59
CA GLY A 23 -2.18 6.18 -17.56
C GLY A 23 -0.73 6.44 -17.11
N GLY A 24 0.19 5.51 -17.39
CA GLY A 24 1.60 5.64 -16.99
C GLY A 24 1.90 5.28 -15.53
N ALA A 25 0.90 4.96 -14.72
CA ALA A 25 1.04 4.55 -13.32
C ALA A 25 0.64 3.08 -13.10
N THR A 26 1.10 2.51 -11.98
CA THR A 26 0.66 1.20 -11.49
C THR A 26 -0.40 1.41 -10.42
N TRP A 27 -1.59 0.85 -10.65
CA TRP A 27 -2.76 1.00 -9.76
C TRP A 27 -2.96 -0.20 -8.83
N GLY A 28 -2.28 -1.31 -9.11
CA GLY A 28 -2.36 -2.50 -8.28
C GLY A 28 -1.53 -3.64 -8.85
N HIS A 29 -1.61 -4.77 -8.17
CA HIS A 29 -1.04 -6.03 -8.62
C HIS A 29 -1.86 -7.18 -8.03
N ALA A 30 -1.71 -8.36 -8.61
CA ALA A 30 -2.20 -9.60 -8.04
C ALA A 30 -1.11 -10.66 -8.07
N CYS A 31 -1.14 -11.54 -7.08
CA CYS A 31 -0.35 -12.75 -7.00
C CYS A 31 -1.34 -13.92 -7.01
N LEU A 32 -1.24 -14.77 -8.02
CA LEU A 32 -2.02 -15.99 -8.16
C LEU A 32 -1.09 -17.16 -7.90
N THR A 33 -1.41 -18.00 -6.93
CA THR A 33 -0.59 -19.14 -6.53
C THR A 33 -1.35 -20.44 -6.73
N ARG A 34 -0.66 -21.48 -7.18
CA ARG A 34 -1.17 -22.86 -7.17
C ARG A 34 -0.56 -23.66 -6.05
N ALA A 35 -1.28 -24.66 -5.56
CA ALA A 35 -0.76 -25.60 -4.58
C ALA A 35 0.32 -26.51 -5.19
N GLY A 36 1.19 -27.06 -4.34
CA GLY A 36 2.17 -28.06 -4.72
C GLY A 36 1.48 -29.34 -5.15
N GLY A 37 1.74 -29.79 -6.38
CA GLY A 37 1.08 -30.95 -7.00
C GLY A 37 0.10 -30.59 -8.11
N GLU A 38 -0.32 -29.33 -8.19
CA GLU A 38 -1.06 -28.82 -9.34
C GLU A 38 -0.13 -28.57 -10.53
N PRO A 39 -0.63 -28.68 -11.77
CA PRO A 39 0.13 -28.28 -12.95
C PRO A 39 0.55 -26.81 -12.88
N TRP A 40 1.75 -26.54 -13.37
CA TRP A 40 2.22 -25.17 -13.57
C TRP A 40 1.26 -24.40 -14.47
N PHE A 41 1.24 -23.08 -14.30
CA PHE A 41 0.46 -22.22 -15.17
C PHE A 41 0.95 -22.35 -16.61
N SER A 42 0.01 -22.59 -17.51
CA SER A 42 0.29 -22.68 -18.93
C SER A 42 0.55 -21.28 -19.53
N PRO A 43 1.28 -21.20 -20.65
CA PRO A 43 1.46 -19.93 -21.37
C PRO A 43 0.13 -19.26 -21.76
N ALA A 44 -0.91 -20.05 -22.04
CA ALA A 44 -2.24 -19.53 -22.37
C ALA A 44 -2.91 -18.85 -21.17
N GLU A 45 -2.76 -19.40 -19.96
CA GLU A 45 -3.27 -18.78 -18.73
C GLU A 45 -2.53 -17.49 -18.40
N VAL A 46 -1.20 -17.48 -18.59
CA VAL A 46 -0.39 -16.26 -18.46
C VAL A 46 -0.87 -15.19 -19.44
N ASP A 47 -1.15 -15.55 -20.70
CA ASP A 47 -1.65 -14.62 -21.71
C ASP A 47 -3.02 -14.04 -21.34
N VAL A 48 -3.94 -14.86 -20.81
CA VAL A 48 -5.23 -14.40 -20.30
C VAL A 48 -5.04 -13.37 -19.19
N VAL A 49 -4.20 -13.65 -18.19
CA VAL A 49 -3.92 -12.70 -17.10
C VAL A 49 -3.29 -11.43 -17.63
N ALA A 50 -2.33 -11.53 -18.56
CA ALA A 50 -1.66 -10.38 -19.16
C ALA A 50 -2.64 -9.48 -19.91
N ARG A 51 -3.59 -10.06 -20.66
CA ARG A 51 -4.64 -9.32 -21.39
C ARG A 51 -5.62 -8.62 -20.44
N LEU A 52 -5.91 -9.20 -19.28
CA LEU A 52 -6.80 -8.60 -18.28
C LEU A 52 -6.16 -7.44 -17.49
N CYS A 53 -4.85 -7.50 -17.24
CA CYS A 53 -4.12 -6.52 -16.43
C CYS A 53 -4.39 -5.04 -16.78
N PRO A 54 -4.32 -4.59 -18.05
CA PRO A 54 -4.59 -3.19 -18.39
C PRO A 54 -6.05 -2.78 -18.15
N HIS A 55 -7.01 -3.69 -18.36
CA HIS A 55 -8.43 -3.42 -18.11
C HIS A 55 -8.73 -3.27 -16.63
N ILE A 56 -8.17 -4.14 -15.80
CA ILE A 56 -8.25 -4.04 -14.33
C ILE A 56 -7.60 -2.73 -13.87
N GLY A 57 -6.42 -2.40 -14.40
CA GLY A 57 -5.74 -1.14 -14.09
C GLY A 57 -6.58 0.09 -14.43
N ASN A 58 -7.26 0.08 -15.57
CA ASN A 58 -8.17 1.16 -15.94
C ASN A 58 -9.41 1.22 -15.04
N GLY A 59 -9.98 0.07 -14.66
CA GLY A 59 -11.11 -0.03 -13.74
C GLY A 59 -10.79 0.56 -12.37
N ILE A 60 -9.65 0.15 -11.77
CA ILE A 60 -9.20 0.69 -10.48
C ILE A 60 -9.02 2.21 -10.56
N ARG A 61 -8.34 2.70 -11.60
CA ARG A 61 -8.14 4.13 -11.83
C ARG A 61 -9.48 4.88 -11.94
N ALA A 62 -10.43 4.37 -12.71
CA ALA A 62 -11.74 4.98 -12.89
C ALA A 62 -12.55 5.01 -11.59
N CYS A 63 -12.53 3.92 -10.82
CA CYS A 63 -13.19 3.87 -9.51
C CYS A 63 -12.60 4.91 -8.54
N LEU A 64 -11.27 5.03 -8.48
CA LEU A 64 -10.59 6.03 -7.64
C LEU A 64 -10.87 7.47 -8.09
N LEU A 65 -11.05 7.70 -9.39
CA LEU A 65 -11.44 9.01 -9.92
C LEU A 65 -12.89 9.38 -9.55
N LEU A 66 -13.79 8.40 -9.53
CA LEU A 66 -15.19 8.58 -9.15
C LEU A 66 -15.41 8.64 -7.64
N ALA A 67 -14.50 8.08 -6.85
CA ALA A 67 -14.50 8.19 -5.40
C ALA A 67 -14.22 9.64 -4.99
N GLN A 68 -15.28 10.44 -4.88
CA GLN A 68 -15.17 11.80 -4.35
C GLN A 68 -14.70 11.73 -2.89
N PRO A 69 -13.73 12.56 -2.48
CA PRO A 69 -13.42 12.67 -1.07
C PRO A 69 -14.69 13.14 -0.34
N ALA A 70 -15.01 12.51 0.78
CA ALA A 70 -15.93 13.10 1.74
C ALA A 70 -15.39 14.51 2.08
N SER A 71 -16.29 15.50 2.06
CA SER A 71 -16.01 16.93 2.30
C SER A 71 -15.02 17.16 3.44
N ASP A 72 -14.20 18.23 3.33
CA ASP A 72 -13.25 18.72 4.34
C ASP A 72 -13.94 18.78 5.72
N GLY A 73 -13.86 17.69 6.48
CA GLY A 73 -14.74 17.39 7.59
C GLY A 73 -13.95 16.71 8.69
N ASP A 74 -13.67 17.53 9.70
CA ASP A 74 -12.93 17.29 10.93
C ASP A 74 -11.40 17.18 10.84
N THR A 75 -10.73 18.05 11.61
CA THR A 75 -9.33 17.95 12.00
C THR A 75 -9.16 16.74 12.92
N ALA A 76 -9.25 15.54 12.35
CA ALA A 76 -8.98 14.32 13.09
C ALA A 76 -7.54 14.37 13.61
N SER A 77 -7.38 14.14 14.91
CA SER A 77 -6.08 14.12 15.54
C SER A 77 -5.22 12.99 14.95
N PRO A 78 -3.91 13.19 14.75
CA PRO A 78 -3.04 12.14 14.27
C PRO A 78 -3.11 10.89 15.17
N ALA A 79 -3.06 9.73 14.54
CA ALA A 79 -3.00 8.45 15.22
C ALA A 79 -1.61 7.82 15.11
N LEU A 80 -1.20 7.09 16.14
CA LEU A 80 0.08 6.38 16.18
C LEU A 80 -0.19 4.89 16.36
N VAL A 81 0.50 4.08 15.54
CA VAL A 81 0.62 2.63 15.71
C VAL A 81 2.11 2.31 15.80
N VAL A 82 2.48 1.54 16.82
CA VAL A 82 3.82 0.98 16.95
C VAL A 82 3.73 -0.51 16.67
N LEU A 83 4.49 -0.96 15.68
CA LEU A 83 4.64 -2.38 15.36
C LEU A 83 5.98 -2.90 15.88
N THR A 84 5.98 -4.13 16.38
CA THR A 84 7.20 -4.89 16.68
C THR A 84 7.92 -5.29 15.39
N ASP A 85 9.09 -5.93 15.52
CA ASP A 85 9.83 -6.43 14.35
C ASP A 85 9.17 -7.63 13.64
N ASP A 86 8.29 -8.38 14.30
CA ASP A 86 7.49 -9.41 13.64
C ASP A 86 6.22 -8.84 12.97
N GLY A 87 5.92 -7.56 13.21
CA GLY A 87 4.77 -6.86 12.65
C GLY A 87 3.53 -6.86 13.54
N SER A 88 3.56 -7.52 14.71
CA SER A 88 2.48 -7.41 15.69
C SER A 88 2.35 -5.99 16.25
N VAL A 89 1.13 -5.62 16.66
CA VAL A 89 0.85 -4.32 17.28
C VAL A 89 1.38 -4.31 18.71
N ASP A 90 2.30 -3.41 19.00
CA ASP A 90 2.89 -3.19 20.33
C ASP A 90 2.17 -2.06 21.09
N ALA A 91 1.84 -0.97 20.40
CA ALA A 91 1.07 0.12 20.96
C ALA A 91 0.22 0.80 19.90
N VAL A 92 -0.92 1.36 20.32
CA VAL A 92 -1.85 2.05 19.43
C VAL A 92 -2.56 3.17 20.19
N THR A 93 -2.76 4.31 19.54
CA THR A 93 -3.62 5.38 20.09
C THR A 93 -5.08 5.10 19.72
N PRO A 94 -6.06 5.50 20.57
CA PRO A 94 -7.48 5.26 20.30
C PRO A 94 -7.95 5.78 18.92
N GLN A 95 -7.37 6.89 18.45
CA GLN A 95 -7.68 7.52 17.16
C GLN A 95 -7.40 6.61 15.96
N ALA A 96 -6.53 5.60 16.09
CA ALA A 96 -6.26 4.67 15.00
C ALA A 96 -7.52 3.89 14.59
N ALA A 97 -8.37 3.52 15.56
CA ALA A 97 -9.63 2.83 15.29
C ALA A 97 -10.66 3.76 14.64
N GLU A 98 -10.66 5.05 14.99
CA GLU A 98 -11.53 6.06 14.37
C GLU A 98 -11.14 6.28 12.90
N LEU A 99 -9.84 6.35 12.61
CA LEU A 99 -9.33 6.64 11.27
C LEU A 99 -9.39 5.42 10.33
N LEU A 100 -9.04 4.22 10.80
CA LEU A 100 -8.97 3.03 9.97
C LEU A 100 -10.15 2.07 10.15
N GLY A 101 -10.99 2.27 11.15
CA GLY A 101 -11.92 1.25 11.62
C GLY A 101 -11.23 0.26 12.56
N PRO A 102 -11.96 -0.77 13.03
CA PRO A 102 -11.41 -1.78 13.93
C PRO A 102 -10.17 -2.46 13.31
N LEU A 103 -9.05 -2.46 14.03
CA LEU A 103 -7.78 -3.03 13.55
C LEU A 103 -7.75 -4.56 13.62
N ASP A 104 -8.68 -5.15 14.38
CA ASP A 104 -8.99 -6.57 14.51
C ASP A 104 -9.94 -7.07 13.41
N ASP A 105 -10.53 -6.18 12.62
CA ASP A 105 -11.28 -6.54 11.43
C ASP A 105 -10.29 -6.96 10.34
N GLU A 106 -10.12 -8.27 10.15
CA GLU A 106 -9.32 -8.92 9.11
C GLU A 106 -9.76 -8.59 7.66
N ARG A 107 -10.53 -7.51 7.45
CA ARG A 107 -10.64 -6.85 6.15
C ARG A 107 -9.27 -6.28 5.76
N LEU A 108 -8.49 -7.19 5.18
CA LEU A 108 -7.17 -7.15 4.55
C LEU A 108 -6.70 -5.85 3.88
N GLN A 109 -7.57 -4.87 3.63
CA GLN A 109 -7.23 -3.70 2.83
C GLN A 109 -6.50 -2.60 3.62
N ARG A 110 -6.81 -2.40 4.91
CA ARG A 110 -6.24 -1.27 5.71
C ARG A 110 -5.00 -1.67 6.51
N THR A 111 -5.00 -2.86 7.10
CA THR A 111 -3.86 -3.42 7.84
C THR A 111 -2.66 -3.68 6.93
N VAL A 112 -2.88 -4.04 5.66
CA VAL A 112 -1.81 -4.24 4.67
C VAL A 112 -1.00 -2.96 4.44
N VAL A 113 -1.64 -1.78 4.42
CA VAL A 113 -0.93 -0.51 4.23
C VAL A 113 0.04 -0.25 5.39
N LEU A 114 -0.37 -0.52 6.63
CA LEU A 114 0.48 -0.36 7.81
C LEU A 114 1.72 -1.27 7.72
N HIS A 115 1.53 -2.55 7.39
CA HIS A 115 2.65 -3.47 7.23
C HIS A 115 3.56 -3.09 6.06
N GLN A 116 3.02 -2.64 4.93
CA GLN A 116 3.82 -2.18 3.79
C GLN A 116 4.70 -0.98 4.16
N VAL A 117 4.13 0.00 4.85
CA VAL A 117 4.87 1.18 5.34
C VAL A 117 5.92 0.77 6.38
N ALA A 118 5.60 -0.14 7.30
CA ALA A 118 6.55 -0.66 8.29
C ALA A 118 7.72 -1.41 7.63
N GLN A 119 7.45 -2.30 6.68
CA GLN A 119 8.48 -3.01 5.93
C GLN A 119 9.37 -2.04 5.15
N ARG A 120 8.78 -0.98 4.58
CA ARG A 120 9.53 0.07 3.91
C ARG A 120 10.43 0.84 4.88
N ALA A 121 9.93 1.21 6.05
CA ALA A 121 10.68 1.90 7.10
C ALA A 121 11.87 1.06 7.58
N ARG A 122 11.66 -0.25 7.80
CA ARG A 122 12.73 -1.21 8.13
C ARG A 122 13.81 -1.25 7.04
N ALA A 123 13.40 -1.37 5.79
CA ALA A 123 14.32 -1.43 4.66
C ALA A 123 15.14 -0.14 4.49
N LEU A 124 14.53 1.03 4.74
CA LEU A 124 15.22 2.32 4.71
C LEU A 124 16.27 2.44 5.81
N ALA A 125 15.93 2.03 7.04
CA ALA A 125 16.88 2.08 8.16
C ALA A 125 18.13 1.21 7.91
N GLY A 126 17.99 0.08 7.22
CA GLY A 126 19.12 -0.78 6.86
C GLY A 126 19.96 -0.28 5.67
N LYS A 127 19.36 0.47 4.74
CA LYS A 127 20.04 0.92 3.50
C LYS A 127 20.47 2.39 3.53
N GLY A 128 19.94 3.19 4.44
CA GLY A 128 20.22 4.63 4.59
C GLY A 128 19.75 5.52 3.43
N ARG A 129 19.10 4.97 2.39
CA ARG A 129 18.65 5.72 1.21
C ARG A 129 17.44 5.09 0.52
N GLY A 130 16.57 5.96 -0.02
CA GLY A 130 15.44 5.60 -0.87
C GLY A 130 14.20 6.45 -0.60
N PRO A 131 13.13 6.30 -1.40
CA PRO A 131 11.82 6.91 -1.15
C PRO A 131 11.33 6.70 0.29
N ALA A 132 10.74 7.74 0.89
CA ALA A 132 10.17 7.71 2.23
C ALA A 132 9.21 6.52 2.43
N ALA A 133 9.14 6.01 3.67
CA ALA A 133 8.15 5.03 4.06
C ALA A 133 6.81 5.74 4.26
N MET A 134 6.03 5.82 3.18
CA MET A 134 4.78 6.55 3.17
C MET A 134 3.76 5.87 2.25
N ALA A 135 2.50 5.91 2.64
CA ALA A 135 1.37 5.50 1.81
C ALA A 135 0.19 6.46 1.98
N ARG A 136 -0.75 6.40 1.03
CA ARG A 136 -2.04 7.10 1.10
C ARG A 136 -3.13 6.05 1.13
N VAL A 137 -4.13 6.23 1.99
CA VAL A 137 -5.21 5.25 2.16
C VAL A 137 -6.52 5.99 2.42
N GLN A 138 -7.64 5.44 1.97
CA GLN A 138 -8.95 5.92 2.37
C GLN A 138 -9.30 5.36 3.75
N GLY A 139 -9.55 6.26 4.70
CA GLY A 139 -9.97 5.95 6.06
C GLY A 139 -11.38 5.34 6.11
N ALA A 140 -11.84 5.05 7.33
CA ALA A 140 -13.16 4.48 7.58
C ALA A 140 -14.31 5.34 7.04
N SER A 141 -14.17 6.66 7.12
CA SER A 141 -15.13 7.64 6.61
C SER A 141 -14.96 7.98 5.12
N GLY A 142 -14.00 7.36 4.43
CA GLY A 142 -13.70 7.64 3.02
C GLY A 142 -12.82 8.87 2.78
N ASN A 143 -12.41 9.57 3.84
CA ASN A 143 -11.40 10.63 3.76
C ASN A 143 -10.02 10.05 3.42
N TRP A 144 -9.17 10.84 2.76
CA TRP A 144 -7.80 10.43 2.51
C TRP A 144 -6.93 10.65 3.75
N LEU A 145 -6.15 9.63 4.09
CA LEU A 145 -5.12 9.66 5.13
C LEU A 145 -3.74 9.47 4.49
N VAL A 146 -2.74 10.08 5.09
CA VAL A 146 -1.33 9.75 4.84
C VAL A 146 -0.79 8.95 6.02
N VAL A 147 -0.14 7.83 5.72
CA VAL A 147 0.56 6.99 6.69
C VAL A 147 2.05 7.17 6.48
N ARG A 148 2.80 7.53 7.52
CA ARG A 148 4.25 7.71 7.49
C ARG A 148 4.91 6.76 8.49
N GLY A 149 5.99 6.11 8.09
CA GLY A 149 6.69 5.13 8.91
C GLY A 149 8.13 5.50 9.19
N ALA A 150 8.58 5.23 10.40
CA ALA A 150 10.00 5.29 10.77
C ALA A 150 10.35 4.09 11.66
N ARG A 151 11.61 3.64 11.56
CA ARG A 151 12.14 2.65 12.50
C ARG A 151 12.59 3.37 13.77
N LEU A 152 12.05 2.96 14.91
CA LEU A 152 12.50 3.38 16.23
C LEU A 152 13.81 2.65 16.56
N GLN A 153 14.83 3.41 16.94
CA GLN A 153 16.09 2.90 17.44
C GLN A 153 16.02 2.79 18.96
N HIS A 154 16.58 1.73 19.50
CA HIS A 154 16.78 1.57 20.94
C HIS A 154 18.27 1.32 21.17
N ASP A 155 18.87 2.06 22.10
CA ASP A 155 20.30 1.96 22.41
C ASP A 155 20.65 0.68 23.18
N ASP A 156 19.65 -0.06 23.69
CA ASP A 156 19.83 -1.24 24.54
C ASP A 156 19.78 -2.57 23.77
N GLY A 157 19.85 -2.53 22.44
CA GLY A 157 19.90 -3.74 21.59
C GLY A 157 18.57 -4.48 21.44
N ARG A 158 17.44 -3.90 21.90
CA ARG A 158 16.11 -4.47 21.69
C ARG A 158 15.77 -4.61 20.19
N PRO A 159 14.88 -5.56 19.84
CA PRO A 159 14.34 -5.64 18.49
C PRO A 159 13.77 -4.29 18.04
N GLY A 160 14.04 -3.94 16.77
CA GLY A 160 13.56 -2.67 16.22
C GLY A 160 12.04 -2.61 16.22
N ARG A 161 11.49 -1.42 16.47
CA ARG A 161 10.05 -1.15 16.35
C ARG A 161 9.81 -0.20 15.18
N MET A 162 8.60 -0.20 14.63
CA MET A 162 8.19 0.74 13.59
C MET A 162 7.10 1.63 14.14
N ALA A 163 7.36 2.94 14.19
CA ALA A 163 6.35 3.94 14.47
C ALA A 163 5.67 4.32 13.15
N LEU A 164 4.35 4.23 13.12
CA LEU A 164 3.49 4.60 12.02
C LEU A 164 2.57 5.72 12.47
N VAL A 165 2.70 6.89 11.86
CA VAL A 165 1.84 8.05 12.10
C VAL A 165 0.84 8.17 10.98
N MET A 166 -0.41 8.41 11.32
CA MET A 166 -1.53 8.52 10.40
C MET A 166 -2.23 9.85 10.64
N GLU A 167 -2.43 10.62 9.59
CA GLU A 167 -3.06 11.94 9.66
C GLU A 167 -3.92 12.18 8.42
N PRO A 168 -4.93 13.07 8.49
CA PRO A 168 -5.63 13.55 7.31
C PRO A 168 -4.64 14.03 6.25
N ALA A 169 -4.81 13.55 5.01
CA ALA A 169 -3.92 13.93 3.93
C ALA A 169 -4.17 15.38 3.51
N SER A 170 -3.10 16.18 3.42
CA SER A 170 -3.21 17.53 2.90
C SER A 170 -3.47 17.53 1.39
N ARG A 171 -3.85 18.70 0.84
CA ARG A 171 -4.02 18.85 -0.62
C ARG A 171 -2.73 18.54 -1.37
N SER A 172 -1.57 18.94 -0.85
CA SER A 172 -0.28 18.64 -1.47
C SER A 172 0.08 17.16 -1.37
N ASP A 173 -0.38 16.45 -0.34
CA ASP A 173 -0.23 14.99 -0.29
C ASP A 173 -1.03 14.33 -1.41
N ILE A 174 -2.26 14.76 -1.69
CA ILE A 174 -3.16 14.07 -2.63
C ILE A 174 -3.00 14.55 -4.08
N ALA A 175 -2.55 15.78 -4.32
CA ALA A 175 -2.41 16.35 -5.67
C ALA A 175 -1.65 15.44 -6.66
N PRO A 176 -0.49 14.83 -6.33
CA PRO A 176 0.20 13.92 -7.24
C PRO A 176 -0.64 12.71 -7.67
N LEU A 177 -1.46 12.18 -6.76
CA LEU A 177 -2.36 11.06 -7.04
C LEU A 177 -3.47 11.48 -8.00
N LEU A 178 -4.07 12.66 -7.78
CA LEU A 178 -5.12 13.20 -8.65
C LEU A 178 -4.60 13.40 -10.08
N LEU A 179 -3.39 13.93 -10.25
CA LEU A 179 -2.77 14.11 -11.57
C LEU A 179 -2.54 12.77 -12.29
N GLN A 180 -2.20 11.71 -11.55
CA GLN A 180 -2.06 10.37 -12.11
C GLN A 180 -3.42 9.77 -12.52
N LEU A 181 -4.47 10.00 -11.72
CA LEU A 181 -5.82 9.52 -12.00
C LEU A 181 -6.38 10.13 -13.30
N GLN A 182 -6.12 11.41 -13.53
CA GLN A 182 -6.54 12.16 -14.73
C GLN A 182 -5.78 11.74 -16.00
N ALA A 183 -4.75 10.90 -15.89
CA ALA A 183 -3.90 10.48 -17.00
C ALA A 183 -3.34 11.66 -17.82
N LEU A 184 -3.07 12.78 -17.16
CA LEU A 184 -2.59 14.00 -17.81
C LEU A 184 -1.32 13.70 -18.61
N THR A 185 -1.30 14.21 -19.83
CA THR A 185 -0.14 14.18 -20.70
C THR A 185 1.01 14.97 -20.07
N PRO A 186 2.28 14.71 -20.46
CA PRO A 186 3.42 15.46 -19.94
C PRO A 186 3.25 16.99 -20.04
N ARG A 187 2.61 17.47 -21.11
CA ARG A 187 2.35 18.89 -21.37
C ARG A 187 1.33 19.50 -20.40
N GLU A 188 0.35 18.73 -19.95
CA GLU A 188 -0.65 19.17 -18.97
C GLU A 188 -0.09 19.17 -17.54
N LYS A 189 0.91 18.33 -17.24
CA LYS A 189 1.63 18.34 -15.95
C LYS A 189 2.48 19.60 -15.76
N GLU A 190 3.14 20.07 -16.82
CA GLU A 190 3.91 21.33 -16.79
C GLU A 190 3.02 22.55 -16.53
N ILE A 191 1.82 22.60 -17.13
CA ILE A 191 0.89 23.73 -16.97
C ILE A 191 0.28 23.77 -15.56
N THR A 192 0.14 22.61 -14.91
CA THR A 192 -0.40 22.52 -13.53
C THR A 192 0.68 22.79 -12.45
N GLY A 193 1.95 23.00 -12.85
CA GLY A 193 3.02 23.43 -11.93
C GLY A 193 3.47 22.38 -10.92
N CYS A 194 3.24 21.09 -11.19
CA CYS A 194 3.62 20.00 -10.29
C CYS A 194 4.87 19.29 -10.83
N CYS A 195 6.04 19.68 -10.33
CA CYS A 195 7.33 18.99 -10.55
C CYS A 195 7.66 18.06 -9.38
#